data_AF-G7I0I1-F1
#
_entry.id   AF-G7I0I1-F1
#
_cell.length_a   1.000
_cell.length_b   1.000
_cell.length_c   1.000
_cell.angle_alpha   90.00
_cell.angle_beta   90.00
_cell.angle_gamma   90.00
#
_symmetry.space_group_name_H-M   'P 1'
#
loop_
_entity.id
_entity.type
_entity.pdbx_description
1 polymer ?
#
loop_
_entity_poly.entity_id
_entity_poly.type
_entity_poly.pdbx_seq_one_letter_code
_entity_poly.pdbx_strand_id
1 'polypeptide(L)'
;MDIRSKLKLWPGSGSPASAPPADHDMLASFGTPAGMGTSGGVKDVERTSRATLSARVGAANPRRTHTGLIPAELISPVAVTEHQRRTVAMAVSLLLHYPDELFHDRLAAVHAQLDRLPEEIAADFAAFLDWAQAASLRELEEHYVETFDQRRRCSLFLTYYAVGDTRQRGMAILAFGQQLRDLGFDFDENDELPDHLCVVLEALGLSEGSAHEKAVEFVASYRDGLEVLRATLQQTGSPYVSLIVAVCRSLPSVDAETAQKYVDLIRTGPPAEVVGIADLPFPTVQPDDL
;
A
#
# COMPACT_ATOMS: atom_id res chain seq x y z
N MET A 1 -18.93 8.72 -1.38
CA MET A 1 -18.83 9.93 -2.27
C MET A 1 -18.14 9.56 -3.59
N ASP A 2 -18.81 9.76 -4.74
CA ASP A 2 -18.36 9.29 -6.08
C ASP A 2 -16.98 9.83 -6.51
N ILE A 3 -16.16 8.93 -7.07
CA ILE A 3 -14.80 9.16 -7.57
C ILE A 3 -14.77 10.19 -8.72
N ARG A 4 -15.86 10.35 -9.50
CA ARG A 4 -15.98 11.47 -10.47
C ARG A 4 -15.95 12.85 -9.81
N SER A 5 -16.29 12.95 -8.53
CA SER A 5 -16.13 14.18 -7.74
C SER A 5 -14.69 14.34 -7.25
N LYS A 6 -14.03 13.24 -6.86
CA LYS A 6 -12.63 13.23 -6.39
C LYS A 6 -11.65 13.69 -7.48
N LEU A 7 -11.81 13.18 -8.71
CA LEU A 7 -11.01 13.61 -9.88
C LEU A 7 -11.13 15.11 -10.21
N LYS A 8 -12.28 15.74 -9.92
CA LYS A 8 -12.51 17.18 -10.13
C LYS A 8 -11.93 18.06 -9.01
N LEU A 9 -11.75 17.49 -7.81
CA LEU A 9 -11.13 18.17 -6.67
C LEU A 9 -9.60 18.03 -6.68
N TRP A 10 -9.05 17.15 -7.51
CA TRP A 10 -7.62 16.98 -7.68
C TRP A 10 -6.98 18.21 -8.37
N PRO A 11 -6.02 18.91 -7.75
CA PRO A 11 -5.36 20.08 -8.34
C PRO A 11 -4.39 19.66 -9.45
N GLY A 12 -4.94 19.28 -10.61
CA GLY A 12 -4.18 18.78 -11.75
C GLY A 12 -5.02 18.29 -12.95
N SER A 13 -6.35 18.24 -12.85
CA SER A 13 -7.25 17.72 -13.91
C SER A 13 -7.45 18.69 -15.10
N GLY A 14 -6.39 19.32 -15.60
CA GLY A 14 -6.42 20.16 -16.79
C GLY A 14 -6.16 19.36 -18.06
N SER A 15 -7.10 19.32 -18.99
CA SER A 15 -6.93 18.68 -20.31
C SER A 15 -5.81 19.34 -21.14
N PRO A 16 -5.01 18.54 -21.87
CA PRO A 16 -4.41 18.94 -23.13
C PRO A 16 -5.08 18.23 -24.31
N ALA A 17 -5.26 18.94 -25.42
CA ALA A 17 -5.78 18.39 -26.67
C ALA A 17 -4.69 18.31 -27.75
N SER A 18 -4.88 17.41 -28.70
CA SER A 18 -4.23 17.30 -30.03
C SER A 18 -2.72 16.97 -30.13
N ALA A 19 -2.45 15.93 -30.91
CA ALA A 19 -1.22 15.66 -31.68
C ALA A 19 -1.54 15.87 -33.20
N PRO A 20 -0.68 15.54 -34.21
CA PRO A 20 0.72 15.08 -34.24
C PRO A 20 1.57 16.11 -35.08
N PRO A 21 2.48 15.84 -36.06
CA PRO A 21 3.16 14.61 -36.53
C PRO A 21 4.66 14.71 -36.96
N ALA A 22 5.18 13.54 -37.37
CA ALA A 22 6.13 13.26 -38.48
C ALA A 22 7.67 13.39 -38.32
N ASP A 23 8.29 12.19 -38.32
CA ASP A 23 9.35 11.70 -39.23
C ASP A 23 10.67 12.46 -39.49
N HIS A 24 11.79 11.78 -39.22
CA HIS A 24 12.60 11.17 -40.31
C HIS A 24 13.66 10.15 -39.82
N ASP A 25 13.44 8.89 -40.16
CA ASP A 25 14.33 8.00 -40.95
C ASP A 25 15.88 8.09 -40.82
N MET A 26 16.54 6.96 -40.49
CA MET A 26 17.63 6.41 -41.34
C MET A 26 18.07 4.97 -41.01
N LEU A 27 18.55 4.26 -42.04
CA LEU A 27 18.91 2.82 -42.05
C LEU A 27 20.39 2.51 -41.78
N ALA A 28 20.66 1.36 -41.14
CA ALA A 28 21.71 0.37 -41.50
C ALA A 28 21.51 -0.90 -40.65
N SER A 29 21.25 -2.12 -41.13
CA SER A 29 21.87 -2.96 -42.19
C SER A 29 22.97 -3.92 -41.70
N PHE A 30 22.57 -5.16 -41.40
CA PHE A 30 23.27 -6.46 -41.59
C PHE A 30 24.66 -6.74 -40.97
N GLY A 31 24.79 -7.90 -40.28
CA GLY A 31 26.07 -8.61 -40.13
C GLY A 31 26.22 -9.60 -38.95
N THR A 32 25.94 -10.89 -39.17
CA THR A 32 26.26 -12.03 -38.27
C THR A 32 26.64 -13.25 -39.15
N PRO A 33 27.09 -14.42 -38.62
CA PRO A 33 27.92 -14.74 -37.45
C PRO A 33 29.10 -15.70 -37.80
N ALA A 34 30.04 -15.95 -36.87
CA ALA A 34 30.84 -17.18 -36.72
C ALA A 34 31.64 -17.14 -35.40
N GLY A 35 32.03 -18.23 -34.72
CA GLY A 35 31.73 -19.65 -34.98
C GLY A 35 32.82 -20.59 -34.44
N MET A 36 32.59 -21.18 -33.24
CA MET A 36 33.15 -22.44 -32.71
C MET A 36 34.67 -22.64 -32.49
N GLY A 37 34.99 -23.14 -31.28
CA GLY A 37 36.22 -23.85 -30.90
C GLY A 37 36.58 -23.62 -29.42
N THR A 38 37.01 -24.60 -28.60
CA THR A 38 37.10 -26.08 -28.72
C THR A 38 37.01 -26.71 -27.31
N SER A 39 36.84 -28.03 -27.22
CA SER A 39 36.56 -28.81 -26.00
C SER A 39 37.77 -29.29 -25.18
N GLY A 40 37.52 -29.64 -23.90
CA GLY A 40 38.43 -30.37 -22.97
C GLY A 40 39.28 -29.45 -22.08
N GLY A 41 39.39 -29.61 -20.75
CA GLY A 41 39.23 -30.76 -19.83
C GLY A 41 40.60 -31.12 -19.21
N VAL A 42 40.80 -31.48 -17.94
CA VAL A 42 39.91 -31.78 -16.78
C VAL A 42 40.75 -31.68 -15.47
N LYS A 43 40.12 -31.47 -14.29
CA LYS A 43 40.64 -31.63 -12.88
C LYS A 43 41.61 -30.52 -12.41
N ASP A 44 41.56 -29.99 -11.19
CA ASP A 44 41.31 -30.56 -9.84
C ASP A 44 40.15 -29.85 -9.09
N VAL A 45 39.32 -30.48 -8.25
CA VAL A 45 39.58 -31.21 -6.99
C VAL A 45 40.30 -30.35 -5.94
N GLU A 46 39.57 -29.42 -5.31
CA GLU A 46 39.68 -29.08 -3.86
C GLU A 46 38.70 -27.96 -3.47
N ARG A 47 37.55 -28.30 -2.85
CA ARG A 47 36.83 -27.43 -1.88
C ARG A 47 35.64 -28.09 -1.17
N THR A 48 35.85 -29.28 -0.61
CA THR A 48 35.21 -29.59 0.68
C THR A 48 35.93 -28.74 1.75
N SER A 49 35.21 -28.23 2.75
CA SER A 49 35.68 -27.33 3.84
C SER A 49 35.49 -25.82 3.63
N ARG A 50 34.22 -25.37 3.53
CA ARG A 50 33.81 -24.05 4.06
C ARG A 50 32.44 -24.09 4.75
N ALA A 51 32.13 -25.22 5.37
CA ALA A 51 30.91 -25.47 6.12
C ALA A 51 31.19 -25.52 7.64
N THR A 52 31.77 -24.45 8.18
CA THR A 52 31.80 -24.09 9.62
C THR A 52 32.47 -22.71 9.75
N LEU A 53 32.09 -21.94 10.78
CA LEU A 53 32.51 -20.55 11.04
C LEU A 53 32.11 -19.53 9.95
N SER A 54 30.83 -19.15 9.96
CA SER A 54 30.51 -17.74 10.21
C SER A 54 29.50 -17.67 11.36
N ALA A 55 29.62 -16.65 12.22
CA ALA A 55 28.85 -16.51 13.46
C ALA A 55 27.33 -16.60 13.20
N ARG A 56 26.48 -17.20 14.05
CA ARG A 56 26.35 -16.96 15.51
C ARG A 56 26.43 -15.49 15.92
N VAL A 57 26.04 -14.58 15.03
CA VAL A 57 25.31 -13.39 15.47
C VAL A 57 23.94 -13.88 15.92
N GLY A 58 23.46 -13.41 17.09
CA GLY A 58 22.13 -13.77 17.57
C GLY A 58 21.07 -13.20 16.62
N ALA A 59 20.53 -14.02 15.74
CA ALA A 59 19.37 -13.65 14.94
C ALA A 59 18.21 -13.40 15.90
N ALA A 60 17.87 -12.12 16.10
CA ALA A 60 16.66 -11.73 16.78
C ALA A 60 15.48 -12.49 16.14
N ASN A 61 14.61 -13.06 16.95
CA ASN A 61 13.48 -13.86 16.48
C ASN A 61 12.70 -13.04 15.44
N PRO A 62 12.54 -13.50 14.18
CA PRO A 62 12.06 -12.64 13.10
C PRO A 62 10.67 -12.08 13.44
N ARG A 63 10.55 -10.75 13.34
CA ARG A 63 9.31 -10.02 13.64
C ARG A 63 8.18 -10.52 12.72
N ARG A 64 6.97 -10.64 13.27
CA ARG A 64 5.79 -11.17 12.57
C ARG A 64 4.56 -10.32 12.85
N THR A 65 3.74 -10.14 11.83
CA THR A 65 2.34 -9.73 11.97
C THR A 65 1.48 -10.98 12.25
N HIS A 66 0.15 -10.82 12.39
CA HIS A 66 -0.76 -11.98 12.46
C HIS A 66 -0.81 -12.79 11.15
N THR A 67 -0.32 -12.24 10.05
CA THR A 67 -0.57 -12.74 8.69
C THR A 67 0.70 -13.14 7.93
N GLY A 68 1.87 -12.67 8.38
CA GLY A 68 3.14 -12.93 7.71
C GLY A 68 4.39 -12.60 8.52
N LEU A 69 5.54 -12.88 7.91
CA LEU A 69 6.87 -12.46 8.37
C LEU A 69 7.13 -11.04 7.91
N ILE A 70 7.51 -10.16 8.82
CA ILE A 70 7.98 -8.82 8.47
C ILE A 70 9.37 -9.00 7.81
N PRO A 71 9.62 -8.42 6.62
CA PRO A 71 10.91 -8.49 5.97
C PRO A 71 12.05 -8.02 6.87
N ALA A 72 13.22 -8.64 6.76
CA ALA A 72 14.41 -8.20 7.49
C ALA A 72 14.92 -6.83 6.99
N GLU A 73 14.68 -6.54 5.72
CA GLU A 73 14.98 -5.26 5.06
C GLU A 73 13.67 -4.61 4.62
N LEU A 74 13.40 -3.42 5.17
CA LEU A 74 12.26 -2.59 4.85
C LEU A 74 12.66 -1.57 3.77
N ILE A 75 11.70 -1.04 3.02
CA ILE A 75 11.98 -0.02 2.01
C ILE A 75 12.56 1.25 2.68
N SER A 76 13.68 1.76 2.17
CA SER A 76 14.26 2.99 2.73
C SER A 76 13.38 4.21 2.40
N PRO A 77 13.05 5.08 3.38
CA PRO A 77 12.35 6.33 3.12
C PRO A 77 13.11 7.25 2.16
N VAL A 78 12.37 8.00 1.35
CA VAL A 78 12.87 9.07 0.48
C VAL A 78 12.39 10.41 1.05
N ALA A 79 13.22 11.45 0.95
CA ALA A 79 12.84 12.79 1.39
C ALA A 79 11.72 13.35 0.48
N VAL A 80 10.52 13.51 1.04
CA VAL A 80 9.36 14.11 0.36
C VAL A 80 8.80 15.29 1.15
N THR A 81 8.39 16.33 0.42
CA THR A 81 7.54 17.40 0.94
C THR A 81 6.15 16.88 1.33
N GLU A 82 5.40 17.63 2.15
CA GLU A 82 3.98 17.36 2.43
C GLU A 82 3.18 17.19 1.13
N HIS A 83 3.30 18.13 0.19
CA HIS A 83 2.58 18.07 -1.08
C HIS A 83 2.89 16.78 -1.85
N GLN A 84 4.17 16.43 -2.03
CA GLN A 84 4.56 15.18 -2.69
C GLN A 84 4.02 13.93 -1.96
N ARG A 85 4.02 13.93 -0.63
CA ARG A 85 3.50 12.80 0.15
C ARG A 85 1.98 12.62 -0.04
N ARG A 86 1.24 13.73 -0.08
CA ARG A 86 -0.19 13.77 -0.42
C ARG A 86 -0.43 13.31 -1.86
N THR A 87 0.42 13.73 -2.81
CA THR A 87 0.43 13.26 -4.20
C THR A 87 0.56 11.75 -4.28
N VAL A 88 1.56 11.17 -3.59
CA VAL A 88 1.76 9.70 -3.54
C VAL A 88 0.56 8.99 -2.93
N ALA A 89 0.06 9.45 -1.79
CA ALA A 89 -1.01 8.79 -1.07
C ALA A 89 -2.31 8.72 -1.91
N MET A 90 -2.77 9.85 -2.46
CA MET A 90 -3.96 9.84 -3.31
C MET A 90 -3.73 9.07 -4.62
N ALA A 91 -2.57 9.20 -5.25
CA ALA A 91 -2.26 8.46 -6.48
C ALA A 91 -2.35 6.94 -6.26
N VAL A 92 -1.81 6.43 -5.14
CA VAL A 92 -1.93 5.01 -4.80
C VAL A 92 -3.36 4.63 -4.39
N SER A 93 -4.09 5.47 -3.66
CA SER A 93 -5.52 5.24 -3.35
C SER A 93 -6.35 5.05 -4.64
N LEU A 94 -6.19 5.95 -5.61
CA LEU A 94 -6.90 5.91 -6.90
C LEU A 94 -6.57 4.67 -7.75
N LEU A 95 -5.33 4.17 -7.68
CA LEU A 95 -4.85 3.02 -8.46
C LEU A 95 -5.00 1.66 -7.74
N LEU A 96 -5.25 1.67 -6.42
CA LEU A 96 -5.60 0.49 -5.63
C LEU A 96 -7.11 0.30 -5.43
N HIS A 97 -7.96 1.22 -5.88
CA HIS A 97 -9.39 0.93 -6.01
C HIS A 97 -9.65 -0.08 -7.13
N TYR A 98 -10.72 -0.86 -7.00
CA TYR A 98 -11.20 -1.77 -8.05
C TYR A 98 -11.27 -1.02 -9.40
N PRO A 99 -10.72 -1.59 -10.49
CA PRO A 99 -10.68 -0.92 -11.78
C PRO A 99 -12.07 -0.90 -12.42
N ASP A 100 -12.61 0.30 -12.59
CA ASP A 100 -13.88 0.56 -13.27
C ASP A 100 -13.67 1.31 -14.59
N GLU A 101 -14.76 1.74 -15.24
CA GLU A 101 -14.73 2.51 -16.50
C GLU A 101 -13.86 3.78 -16.45
N LEU A 102 -13.57 4.31 -15.25
CA LEU A 102 -12.78 5.53 -15.03
C LEU A 102 -11.32 5.22 -14.65
N PHE A 103 -10.92 3.95 -14.58
CA PHE A 103 -9.56 3.57 -14.17
C PHE A 103 -8.49 4.19 -15.08
N HIS A 104 -8.71 4.21 -16.39
CA HIS A 104 -7.78 4.82 -17.34
C HIS A 104 -7.70 6.37 -17.20
N ASP A 105 -8.80 7.04 -16.83
CA ASP A 105 -8.79 8.47 -16.52
C ASP A 105 -7.95 8.75 -15.25
N ARG A 106 -8.05 7.89 -14.22
CA ARG A 106 -7.19 7.94 -13.02
C ARG A 106 -5.73 7.71 -13.37
N LEU A 107 -5.45 6.73 -14.24
CA LEU A 107 -4.11 6.40 -14.71
C LEU A 107 -3.44 7.62 -15.37
N ALA A 108 -4.14 8.28 -16.29
CA ALA A 108 -3.67 9.51 -16.94
C ALA A 108 -3.51 10.68 -15.96
N ALA A 109 -4.45 10.84 -15.01
CA ALA A 109 -4.37 11.89 -13.99
C ALA A 109 -3.16 11.70 -13.04
N VAL A 110 -2.79 10.46 -12.70
CA VAL A 110 -1.59 10.13 -11.92
C VAL A 110 -0.32 10.32 -12.74
N HIS A 111 -0.31 9.88 -14.01
CA HIS A 111 0.82 10.08 -14.92
C HIS A 111 1.23 11.57 -15.01
N ALA A 112 0.25 12.46 -15.10
CA ALA A 112 0.46 13.92 -15.13
C ALA A 112 1.03 14.54 -13.84
N GLN A 113 1.29 13.75 -12.79
CA GLN A 113 1.92 14.18 -11.54
C GLN A 113 3.36 13.68 -11.34
N LEU A 114 3.84 12.70 -12.12
CA LEU A 114 5.10 12.02 -11.82
C LEU A 114 6.32 12.97 -11.80
N ASP A 115 6.38 13.94 -12.71
CA ASP A 115 7.43 14.96 -12.78
C ASP A 115 7.56 15.83 -11.50
N ARG A 116 6.57 15.78 -10.59
CA ARG A 116 6.57 16.51 -9.31
C ARG A 116 7.11 15.67 -8.15
N LEU A 117 7.29 14.37 -8.34
CA LEU A 117 7.75 13.42 -7.32
C LEU A 117 9.28 13.23 -7.39
N PRO A 118 9.93 12.75 -6.30
CA PRO A 118 11.31 12.27 -6.40
C PRO A 118 11.45 11.15 -7.41
N GLU A 119 12.60 11.09 -8.09
CA GLU A 119 12.89 10.16 -9.20
C GLU A 119 12.59 8.70 -8.83
N GLU A 120 12.97 8.27 -7.64
CA GLU A 120 12.81 6.87 -7.24
C GLU A 120 11.34 6.50 -6.98
N ILE A 121 10.51 7.46 -6.56
CA ILE A 121 9.06 7.29 -6.39
C ILE A 121 8.35 7.37 -7.75
N ALA A 122 8.76 8.30 -8.62
CA ALA A 122 8.24 8.41 -9.97
C ALA A 122 8.47 7.13 -10.78
N ALA A 123 9.66 6.51 -10.64
CA ALA A 123 10.00 5.22 -11.25
C ALA A 123 9.12 4.06 -10.74
N ASP A 124 8.82 4.01 -9.44
CA ASP A 124 7.92 3.00 -8.88
C ASP A 124 6.50 3.11 -9.48
N PHE A 125 5.99 4.33 -9.68
CA PHE A 125 4.71 4.52 -10.38
C PHE A 125 4.81 4.15 -11.87
N ALA A 126 5.83 4.63 -12.59
CA ALA A 126 5.98 4.39 -14.03
C ALA A 126 5.89 2.90 -14.39
N ALA A 127 6.54 2.04 -13.61
CA ALA A 127 6.47 0.58 -13.79
C ALA A 127 5.05 -0.01 -13.66
N PHE A 128 4.20 0.56 -12.81
CA PHE A 128 2.78 0.19 -12.72
C PHE A 128 1.96 0.78 -13.87
N LEU A 129 2.20 2.06 -14.22
CA LEU A 129 1.48 2.73 -15.30
C LEU A 129 1.71 2.06 -16.64
N ASP A 130 2.95 1.67 -16.96
CA ASP A 130 3.30 0.97 -18.21
C ASP A 130 2.58 -0.38 -18.33
N TRP A 131 2.52 -1.16 -17.24
CA TRP A 131 1.76 -2.40 -17.20
C TRP A 131 0.26 -2.16 -17.36
N ALA A 132 -0.29 -1.22 -16.58
CA ALA A 132 -1.71 -0.96 -16.55
C ALA A 132 -2.24 -0.38 -17.87
N GLN A 133 -1.43 0.45 -18.54
CA GLN A 133 -1.76 1.06 -19.83
C GLN A 133 -1.76 0.05 -20.99
N ALA A 134 -1.06 -1.07 -20.84
CA ALA A 134 -1.01 -2.16 -21.82
C ALA A 134 -2.14 -3.20 -21.64
N ALA A 135 -2.85 -3.19 -20.51
CA ALA A 135 -3.92 -4.12 -20.18
C ALA A 135 -5.31 -3.56 -20.56
N SER A 136 -6.23 -4.43 -20.96
CA SER A 136 -7.65 -4.06 -21.05
C SER A 136 -8.29 -3.94 -19.66
N LEU A 137 -9.41 -3.22 -19.56
CA LEU A 137 -10.17 -3.09 -18.30
C LEU A 137 -10.49 -4.47 -17.69
N ARG A 138 -10.90 -5.44 -18.52
CA ARG A 138 -11.21 -6.79 -18.06
C ARG A 138 -10.00 -7.52 -17.47
N GLU A 139 -8.82 -7.38 -18.08
CA GLU A 139 -7.59 -7.98 -17.56
C GLU A 139 -7.17 -7.33 -16.24
N LEU A 140 -7.40 -6.03 -16.08
CA LEU A 140 -7.20 -5.30 -14.81
C LEU A 140 -8.17 -5.80 -13.73
N GLU A 141 -9.46 -5.97 -14.04
CA GLU A 141 -10.48 -6.52 -13.13
C GLU A 141 -10.13 -7.95 -12.69
N GLU A 142 -9.82 -8.84 -13.64
CA GLU A 142 -9.45 -10.23 -13.37
C GLU A 142 -8.20 -10.32 -12.48
N HIS A 143 -7.17 -9.53 -12.80
CA HIS A 143 -5.92 -9.49 -12.03
C HIS A 143 -6.09 -8.84 -10.64
N TYR A 144 -6.98 -7.84 -10.50
CA TYR A 144 -7.34 -7.26 -9.20
C TYR A 144 -7.96 -8.32 -8.28
N VAL A 145 -8.99 -9.03 -8.77
CA VAL A 145 -9.70 -10.07 -8.00
C VAL A 145 -8.77 -11.24 -7.66
N GLU A 146 -7.91 -11.67 -8.60
CA GLU A 146 -6.89 -12.69 -8.32
C GLU A 146 -5.88 -12.21 -7.26
N THR A 147 -5.48 -10.94 -7.29
CA THR A 147 -4.49 -10.39 -6.35
C THR A 147 -5.06 -10.19 -4.95
N PHE A 148 -6.21 -9.53 -4.81
CA PHE A 148 -6.69 -9.00 -3.53
C PHE A 148 -7.80 -9.83 -2.89
N ASP A 149 -8.80 -10.26 -3.67
CA ASP A 149 -9.99 -10.94 -3.12
C ASP A 149 -9.73 -12.43 -2.84
N GLN A 150 -9.05 -13.11 -3.77
CA GLN A 150 -8.80 -14.55 -3.67
C GLN A 150 -7.66 -14.88 -2.69
N ARG A 151 -6.71 -13.96 -2.47
CA ARG A 151 -5.47 -14.21 -1.72
C ARG A 151 -5.47 -13.44 -0.41
N ARG A 152 -5.97 -14.08 0.67
CA ARG A 152 -6.01 -13.50 2.04
C ARG A 152 -4.72 -12.76 2.48
N ARG A 153 -3.53 -13.18 2.04
CA ARG A 153 -2.24 -12.53 2.38
C ARG A 153 -1.99 -11.17 1.71
N CYS A 154 -2.71 -10.86 0.64
CA CYS A 154 -2.65 -9.58 -0.08
C CYS A 154 -3.73 -8.59 0.39
N SER A 155 -4.50 -8.90 1.44
CA SER A 155 -5.58 -8.06 1.97
C SER A 155 -5.21 -6.58 2.07
N LEU A 156 -6.08 -5.69 1.56
CA LEU A 156 -5.90 -4.24 1.67
C LEU A 156 -6.34 -3.67 3.03
N PHE A 157 -6.77 -4.51 3.97
CA PHE A 157 -7.25 -4.09 5.29
C PHE A 157 -6.14 -4.06 6.35
N LEU A 158 -5.81 -2.89 6.90
CA LEU A 158 -4.69 -2.72 7.82
C LEU A 158 -4.88 -3.43 9.17
N THR A 159 -6.12 -3.52 9.70
CA THR A 159 -6.34 -4.26 10.96
C THR A 159 -6.08 -5.75 10.81
N TYR A 160 -6.21 -6.31 9.60
CA TYR A 160 -5.96 -7.72 9.34
C TYR A 160 -4.50 -8.11 9.65
N TYR A 161 -3.52 -7.23 9.37
CA TYR A 161 -2.12 -7.45 9.76
C TYR A 161 -1.93 -7.33 11.29
N ALA A 162 -2.66 -6.42 11.93
CA ALA A 162 -2.53 -6.12 13.36
C ALA A 162 -3.20 -7.15 14.29
N VAL A 163 -4.32 -7.77 13.90
CA VAL A 163 -5.11 -8.71 14.74
C VAL A 163 -5.66 -9.96 14.03
N GLY A 164 -5.40 -10.12 12.72
CA GLY A 164 -5.90 -11.24 11.94
C GLY A 164 -7.42 -11.22 11.70
N ASP A 165 -7.93 -12.32 11.15
CA ASP A 165 -9.37 -12.59 10.99
C ASP A 165 -9.90 -13.24 12.28
N THR A 166 -10.00 -12.43 13.34
CA THR A 166 -10.42 -12.86 14.68
C THR A 166 -11.66 -12.08 15.13
N ARG A 167 -12.36 -12.59 16.16
CA ARG A 167 -13.50 -11.86 16.77
C ARG A 167 -13.13 -10.45 17.28
N GLN A 168 -11.84 -10.19 17.50
CA GLN A 168 -11.32 -8.89 17.92
C GLN A 168 -11.22 -7.89 16.75
N ARG A 169 -11.18 -8.35 15.49
CA ARG A 169 -11.07 -7.46 14.32
C ARG A 169 -12.22 -6.45 14.22
N GLY A 170 -13.45 -6.85 14.55
CA GLY A 170 -14.59 -5.94 14.56
C GLY A 170 -14.38 -4.72 15.48
N MET A 171 -13.85 -4.95 16.70
CA MET A 171 -13.51 -3.84 17.61
C MET A 171 -12.32 -3.02 17.11
N ALA A 172 -11.33 -3.67 16.48
CA ALA A 172 -10.21 -2.98 15.87
C ALA A 172 -10.63 -2.04 14.73
N ILE A 173 -11.58 -2.45 13.88
CA ILE A 173 -12.12 -1.61 12.79
C ILE A 173 -12.81 -0.36 13.38
N LEU A 174 -13.63 -0.53 14.42
CA LEU A 174 -14.31 0.60 15.09
C LEU A 174 -13.30 1.57 15.74
N ALA A 175 -12.28 1.04 16.43
CA ALA A 175 -11.23 1.85 17.04
C ALA A 175 -10.38 2.58 15.96
N PHE A 176 -10.09 1.92 14.86
CA PHE A 176 -9.38 2.49 13.70
C PHE A 176 -10.17 3.66 13.09
N GLY A 177 -11.47 3.46 12.87
CA GLY A 177 -12.37 4.50 12.38
C GLY A 177 -12.47 5.70 13.33
N GLN A 178 -12.45 5.47 14.65
CA GLN A 178 -12.40 6.56 15.60
C GLN A 178 -11.09 7.35 15.53
N GLN A 179 -9.94 6.69 15.40
CA GLN A 179 -8.66 7.37 15.22
C GLN A 179 -8.63 8.24 13.96
N LEU A 180 -9.18 7.77 12.84
CA LEU A 180 -9.32 8.60 11.63
C LEU A 180 -10.19 9.85 11.87
N ARG A 181 -11.31 9.72 12.59
CA ARG A 181 -12.16 10.86 12.97
C ARG A 181 -11.47 11.83 13.92
N ASP A 182 -10.70 11.34 14.89
CA ASP A 182 -9.92 12.16 15.82
C ASP A 182 -8.80 12.95 15.11
N LEU A 183 -8.35 12.47 13.95
CA LEU A 183 -7.43 13.16 13.04
C LEU A 183 -8.14 14.17 12.10
N GLY A 184 -9.48 14.23 12.14
CA GLY A 184 -10.30 15.14 11.33
C GLY A 184 -10.80 14.55 10.01
N PHE A 185 -10.71 13.23 9.80
CA PHE A 185 -11.20 12.57 8.59
C PHE A 185 -12.58 11.96 8.80
N ASP A 186 -13.53 12.40 8.00
CA ASP A 186 -14.86 11.80 7.91
C ASP A 186 -14.96 10.92 6.65
N PHE A 187 -15.70 9.82 6.74
CA PHE A 187 -15.82 8.80 5.70
C PHE A 187 -17.16 8.07 5.82
N ASP A 188 -17.72 7.65 4.69
CA ASP A 188 -18.97 6.92 4.67
C ASP A 188 -18.70 5.44 4.98
N GLU A 189 -19.00 5.01 6.22
CA GLU A 189 -18.88 3.62 6.67
C GLU A 189 -19.74 2.62 5.86
N ASN A 190 -20.66 3.11 5.01
CA ASN A 190 -21.45 2.28 4.09
C ASN A 190 -20.77 2.07 2.72
N ASP A 191 -19.82 2.94 2.32
CA ASP A 191 -19.09 2.81 1.05
C ASP A 191 -17.90 1.83 1.20
N GLU A 192 -17.08 1.98 2.26
CA GLU A 192 -15.87 1.17 2.50
C GLU A 192 -15.45 1.21 3.99
N LEU A 193 -14.77 0.18 4.49
CA LEU A 193 -14.34 0.13 5.89
C LEU A 193 -13.17 1.10 6.19
N PRO A 194 -13.12 1.70 7.39
CA PRO A 194 -12.07 2.66 7.76
C PRO A 194 -10.64 2.11 7.71
N ASP A 195 -10.46 0.80 7.86
CA ASP A 195 -9.13 0.17 7.81
C ASP A 195 -8.70 -0.25 6.41
N HIS A 196 -9.51 0.01 5.37
CA HIS A 196 -9.13 -0.25 3.99
C HIS A 196 -8.08 0.76 3.51
N LEU A 197 -6.99 0.26 2.92
CA LEU A 197 -5.82 1.07 2.57
C LEU A 197 -6.15 2.26 1.68
N CYS A 198 -7.11 2.16 0.76
CA CYS A 198 -7.50 3.28 -0.10
C CYS A 198 -8.14 4.44 0.69
N VAL A 199 -8.97 4.14 1.71
CA VAL A 199 -9.59 5.15 2.59
C VAL A 199 -8.52 5.86 3.42
N VAL A 200 -7.57 5.08 3.96
CA VAL A 200 -6.46 5.58 4.77
C VAL A 200 -5.51 6.47 3.96
N LEU A 201 -5.21 6.09 2.71
CA LEU A 201 -4.37 6.88 1.83
C LEU A 201 -5.10 8.09 1.23
N GLU A 202 -6.42 8.02 1.03
CA GLU A 202 -7.24 9.18 0.67
C GLU A 202 -7.23 10.23 1.80
N ALA A 203 -7.47 9.80 3.05
CA ALA A 203 -7.37 10.66 4.22
C ALA A 203 -5.99 11.34 4.31
N LEU A 204 -4.90 10.58 4.14
CA LEU A 204 -3.55 11.13 4.09
C LEU A 204 -3.35 12.11 2.92
N GLY A 205 -3.93 11.86 1.74
CA GLY A 205 -3.87 12.77 0.59
C GLY A 205 -4.64 14.09 0.79
N LEU A 206 -5.76 14.05 1.49
CA LEU A 206 -6.62 15.21 1.76
C LEU A 206 -6.13 16.04 2.95
N SER A 207 -5.40 15.43 3.90
CA SER A 207 -4.85 16.10 5.09
C SER A 207 -3.85 17.22 4.78
N GLU A 208 -3.83 18.26 5.61
CA GLU A 208 -2.89 19.40 5.51
C GLU A 208 -2.28 19.79 6.88
N GLY A 209 -1.06 20.32 6.87
CA GLY A 209 -0.40 20.89 8.05
C GLY A 209 -0.32 19.94 9.26
N SER A 210 -0.71 20.40 10.45
CA SER A 210 -0.62 19.58 11.67
C SER A 210 -1.56 18.36 11.70
N ALA A 211 -2.61 18.33 10.86
CA ALA A 211 -3.39 17.12 10.64
C ALA A 211 -2.65 16.14 9.74
N HIS A 212 -1.92 16.64 8.72
CA HIS A 212 -1.07 15.82 7.87
C HIS A 212 0.06 15.14 8.67
N GLU A 213 0.75 15.87 9.54
CA GLU A 213 1.83 15.30 10.38
C GLU A 213 1.36 14.10 11.21
N LYS A 214 0.18 14.22 11.84
CA LYS A 214 -0.43 13.11 12.61
C LYS A 214 -0.93 11.98 11.72
N ALA A 215 -1.52 12.29 10.56
CA ALA A 215 -1.92 11.27 9.59
C ALA A 215 -0.71 10.48 9.07
N VAL A 216 0.42 11.15 8.83
CA VAL A 216 1.69 10.51 8.46
C VAL A 216 2.18 9.56 9.56
N GLU A 217 2.18 10.00 10.82
CA GLU A 217 2.56 9.16 11.96
C GLU A 217 1.64 7.94 12.08
N PHE A 218 0.33 8.15 11.99
CA PHE A 218 -0.69 7.10 12.03
C PHE A 218 -0.47 6.05 10.92
N VAL A 219 -0.35 6.46 9.65
CA VAL A 219 -0.12 5.50 8.54
C VAL A 219 1.24 4.80 8.67
N ALA A 220 2.28 5.52 9.12
CA ALA A 220 3.60 4.93 9.32
C ALA A 220 3.67 3.96 10.52
N SER A 221 2.77 4.07 11.51
CA SER A 221 2.63 3.05 12.56
C SER A 221 2.23 1.67 12.01
N TYR A 222 1.53 1.63 10.87
CA TYR A 222 1.12 0.41 10.17
C TYR A 222 2.16 -0.12 9.17
N ARG A 223 3.39 0.41 9.19
CA ARG A 223 4.46 0.08 8.23
C ARG A 223 4.77 -1.42 8.15
N ASP A 224 4.80 -2.12 9.29
CA ASP A 224 5.05 -3.58 9.31
C ASP A 224 3.95 -4.35 8.52
N GLY A 225 2.70 -3.87 8.47
CA GLY A 225 1.64 -4.44 7.65
C GLY A 225 1.84 -4.19 6.16
N LEU A 226 2.16 -2.95 5.78
CA LEU A 226 2.49 -2.57 4.39
C LEU A 226 3.68 -3.36 3.83
N GLU A 227 4.69 -3.63 4.67
CA GLU A 227 5.88 -4.39 4.27
C GLU A 227 5.60 -5.89 4.11
N VAL A 228 4.66 -6.46 4.89
CA VAL A 228 4.16 -7.83 4.67
C VAL A 228 3.31 -7.92 3.39
N LEU A 229 2.46 -6.92 3.12
CA LEU A 229 1.72 -6.81 1.86
C LEU A 229 2.68 -6.74 0.67
N ARG A 230 3.64 -5.79 0.69
CA ARG A 230 4.69 -5.65 -0.33
C ARG A 230 5.43 -6.96 -0.58
N ALA A 231 5.90 -7.62 0.47
CA ALA A 231 6.66 -8.87 0.34
C ALA A 231 5.81 -10.00 -0.26
N THR A 232 4.50 -10.02 0.02
CA THR A 232 3.58 -10.99 -0.58
C THR A 232 3.36 -10.69 -2.06
N LEU A 233 3.06 -9.43 -2.41
CA LEU A 233 2.88 -9.00 -3.80
C LEU A 233 4.14 -9.29 -4.64
N GLN A 234 5.32 -9.01 -4.09
CA GLN A 234 6.63 -9.29 -4.69
C GLN A 234 6.84 -10.79 -4.93
N GLN A 235 6.54 -11.65 -3.94
CA GLN A 235 6.64 -13.12 -4.09
C GLN A 235 5.71 -13.65 -5.19
N THR A 236 4.58 -12.97 -5.43
CA THR A 236 3.62 -13.35 -6.47
C THR A 236 3.86 -12.67 -7.82
N GLY A 237 4.88 -11.83 -7.95
CA GLY A 237 5.16 -11.07 -9.18
C GLY A 237 4.10 -10.02 -9.54
N SER A 238 3.33 -9.56 -8.55
CA SER A 238 2.19 -8.67 -8.80
C SER A 238 2.65 -7.21 -9.03
N PRO A 239 2.25 -6.54 -10.12
CA PRO A 239 2.62 -5.14 -10.43
C PRO A 239 2.21 -4.15 -9.34
N TYR A 240 1.13 -4.41 -8.59
CA TYR A 240 0.72 -3.58 -7.45
C TYR A 240 1.80 -3.43 -6.36
N VAL A 241 2.84 -4.27 -6.37
CA VAL A 241 3.99 -4.14 -5.46
C VAL A 241 4.62 -2.73 -5.51
N SER A 242 4.74 -2.11 -6.69
CA SER A 242 5.45 -0.83 -6.82
C SER A 242 4.65 0.33 -6.22
N LEU A 243 3.31 0.28 -6.27
CA LEU A 243 2.45 1.22 -5.56
C LEU A 243 2.68 1.17 -4.03
N ILE A 244 2.82 -0.04 -3.47
CA ILE A 244 3.12 -0.20 -2.03
C ILE A 244 4.55 0.24 -1.71
N VAL A 245 5.52 0.04 -2.61
CA VAL A 245 6.88 0.59 -2.47
C VAL A 245 6.84 2.13 -2.45
N ALA A 246 6.09 2.77 -3.35
CA ALA A 246 5.96 4.23 -3.40
C ALA A 246 5.40 4.81 -2.09
N VAL A 247 4.35 4.21 -1.51
CA VAL A 247 3.86 4.56 -0.17
C VAL A 247 4.95 4.37 0.89
N CYS A 248 5.62 3.22 0.88
CA CYS A 248 6.67 2.91 1.85
C CYS A 248 7.88 3.87 1.76
N ARG A 249 8.23 4.37 0.57
CA ARG A 249 9.24 5.42 0.40
C ARG A 249 8.77 6.78 0.92
N SER A 250 7.50 7.14 0.74
CA SER A 250 6.97 8.45 1.13
C SER A 250 6.71 8.59 2.64
N LEU A 251 6.62 7.47 3.36
CA LEU A 251 6.45 7.43 4.82
C LEU A 251 7.80 7.49 5.57
N PRO A 252 7.87 8.16 6.73
CA PRO A 252 9.07 8.19 7.55
C PRO A 252 9.21 6.89 8.34
N SER A 253 10.39 6.68 8.94
CA SER A 253 10.54 5.66 9.98
C SER A 253 9.88 6.15 11.27
N VAL A 254 8.94 5.37 11.81
CA VAL A 254 8.42 5.54 13.18
C VAL A 254 9.14 4.56 14.10
N ASP A 255 9.41 4.96 15.34
CA ASP A 255 10.05 4.07 16.31
C ASP A 255 9.11 2.94 16.76
N ALA A 256 9.68 1.83 17.23
CA ALA A 256 8.91 0.64 17.56
C ALA A 256 7.94 0.83 18.75
N GLU A 257 8.22 1.77 19.67
CA GLU A 257 7.34 2.02 20.83
C GLU A 257 6.10 2.81 20.39
N THR A 258 6.29 3.85 19.58
CA THR A 258 5.20 4.65 18.98
C THR A 258 4.34 3.79 18.05
N ALA A 259 4.94 2.98 17.17
CA ALA A 259 4.19 2.06 16.32
C ALA A 259 3.35 1.05 17.13
N GLN A 260 3.93 0.50 18.21
CA GLN A 260 3.23 -0.45 19.09
C GLN A 260 2.06 0.22 19.84
N LYS A 261 2.20 1.49 20.28
CA LYS A 261 1.11 2.25 20.92
C LYS A 261 -0.12 2.37 20.02
N TYR A 262 0.04 2.74 18.75
CA TYR A 262 -1.07 2.82 17.79
C TYR A 262 -1.74 1.45 17.57
N VAL A 263 -0.93 0.39 17.40
CA VAL A 263 -1.45 -0.98 17.21
C VAL A 263 -2.20 -1.48 18.44
N ASP A 264 -1.70 -1.22 19.65
CA ASP A 264 -2.35 -1.66 20.89
C ASP A 264 -3.59 -0.83 21.22
N LEU A 265 -3.57 0.49 20.97
CA LEU A 265 -4.75 1.36 21.07
C LEU A 265 -5.92 0.87 20.21
N ILE A 266 -5.63 0.34 19.03
CA ILE A 266 -6.65 -0.23 18.13
C ILE A 266 -7.04 -1.67 18.54
N ARG A 267 -6.15 -2.43 19.17
CA ARG A 267 -6.46 -3.77 19.74
C ARG A 267 -7.36 -3.71 20.97
N THR A 268 -7.10 -2.79 21.90
CA THR A 268 -7.84 -2.66 23.15
C THR A 268 -9.09 -1.79 23.01
N GLY A 269 -9.20 -1.05 21.91
CA GLY A 269 -10.01 0.15 21.83
C GLY A 269 -9.33 1.32 22.56
N PRO A 270 -9.84 2.56 22.37
CA PRO A 270 -9.39 3.70 23.16
C PRO A 270 -9.44 3.36 24.66
N PRO A 271 -8.45 3.80 25.47
CA PRO A 271 -8.56 3.65 26.91
C PRO A 271 -9.88 4.26 27.36
N ALA A 272 -10.55 3.59 28.29
CA ALA A 272 -11.89 3.96 28.74
C ALA A 272 -11.87 5.28 29.54
N GLU A 273 -11.71 6.40 28.85
CA GLU A 273 -12.34 7.64 29.26
C GLU A 273 -13.84 7.37 29.39
N VAL A 274 -14.41 7.87 30.48
CA VAL A 274 -15.74 7.49 30.94
C VAL A 274 -16.80 8.18 30.08
N VAL A 275 -16.96 7.70 28.84
CA VAL A 275 -18.13 7.99 28.01
C VAL A 275 -19.33 7.49 28.81
N GLY A 276 -20.15 8.44 29.26
CA GLY A 276 -21.11 8.21 30.34
C GLY A 276 -22.02 7.04 30.05
N ILE A 277 -22.26 6.23 31.08
CA ILE A 277 -23.36 5.26 31.12
C ILE A 277 -24.66 6.08 31.17
N ALA A 278 -25.10 6.56 30.02
CA ALA A 278 -26.44 7.07 29.82
C ALA A 278 -27.34 5.86 29.53
N ASP A 279 -28.34 5.66 30.38
CA ASP A 279 -29.20 4.48 30.37
C ASP A 279 -29.74 4.15 28.97
N LEU A 280 -29.39 2.97 28.45
CA LEU A 280 -30.02 2.42 27.25
C LEU A 280 -31.42 1.92 27.63
N PRO A 281 -32.51 2.50 27.09
CA PRO A 281 -33.87 2.15 27.49
C PRO A 281 -34.35 0.89 26.76
N PHE A 282 -33.79 -0.27 27.13
CA PHE A 282 -34.35 -1.56 26.74
C PHE A 282 -35.40 -1.99 27.77
N PRO A 283 -36.69 -2.14 27.39
CA PRO A 283 -37.70 -2.65 28.31
C PRO A 283 -37.49 -4.15 28.53
N THR A 284 -36.93 -4.50 29.69
CA THR A 284 -36.83 -5.89 30.13
C THR A 284 -38.22 -6.41 30.45
N VAL A 285 -38.78 -7.25 29.58
CA VAL A 285 -40.01 -8.00 29.89
C VAL A 285 -39.69 -8.96 31.03
N GLN A 286 -40.28 -8.77 32.21
CA GLN A 286 -40.21 -9.74 33.29
C GLN A 286 -41.23 -10.87 33.02
N PRO A 287 -40.81 -12.14 33.02
CA PRO A 287 -41.73 -13.27 32.90
C PRO A 287 -42.24 -13.67 34.28
N ASP A 288 -43.27 -12.98 34.79
CA ASP A 288 -44.10 -13.40 35.93
C ASP A 288 -45.48 -12.74 35.85
N ASP A 289 -46.25 -13.09 34.81
CA ASP A 289 -47.70 -12.92 34.74
C ASP A 289 -48.32 -14.24 34.23
N LEU A 290 -48.80 -15.06 35.17
CA LEU A 290 -49.64 -16.25 34.97
C LEU A 290 -51.00 -16.02 35.67
#